data_AF-A0ABD0C1U6-F1
#
_entry.id   AF-A0ABD0C1U6-F1
#
_cell.length_a   1.000
_cell.length_b   1.000
_cell.length_c   1.000
_cell.angle_alpha   90.00
_cell.angle_beta   90.00
_cell.angle_gamma   90.00
#
_symmetry.space_group_name_H-M   'P 1'
#
loop_
_entity.id
_entity.type
_entity.pdbx_description
1 polymer ?
#
loop_
_entity_poly.entity_id
_entity_poly.type
_entity_poly.pdbx_seq_one_letter_code
_entity_poly.pdbx_strand_id
1 'polypeptide(L)' 'MSEIALAWEWAKGITAPIVGSAKIKHLESAVNSMDVELTLDEVNYFDELYVPHPIIGAINQNPPEGTVVSDRK' A
#
# COMPACT_ATOMS: atom_id res chain seq x y z
N MET A 1 2.50 -12.93 1.54
CA MET A 1 1.82 -11.96 0.64
C MET A 1 1.80 -10.56 1.24
N SER A 2 1.34 -10.36 2.49
CA SER A 2 1.39 -9.03 3.14
C SER A 2 2.81 -8.45 3.24
N GLU A 3 3.82 -9.30 3.39
CA GLU A 3 5.22 -8.87 3.41
C GLU A 3 5.63 -8.12 2.13
N ILE A 4 5.42 -8.75 0.96
CA ILE A 4 5.78 -8.17 -0.34
C ILE A 4 4.98 -6.89 -0.61
N ALA A 5 3.70 -6.85 -0.21
CA ALA A 5 2.87 -5.66 -0.36
C ALA A 5 3.43 -4.48 0.44
N LEU A 6 3.84 -4.70 1.70
CA LEU A 6 4.44 -3.66 2.53
C LEU A 6 5.82 -3.23 2.00
N ALA A 7 6.63 -4.17 1.51
CA ALA A 7 7.89 -3.87 0.83
C ALA A 7 7.70 -2.94 -0.38
N TRP A 8 6.65 -3.17 -1.16
CA TRP A 8 6.27 -2.33 -2.29
C TRP A 8 5.84 -0.92 -1.85
N GLU A 9 5.04 -0.77 -0.79
CA GLU A 9 4.67 0.55 -0.25
C GLU A 9 5.90 1.36 0.19
N TRP A 10 6.88 0.73 0.86
CA TRP A 10 8.12 1.41 1.24
C TRP A 10 8.96 1.81 0.03
N ALA A 11 9.06 0.95 -0.99
CA ALA A 11 9.75 1.28 -2.24
C ALA A 11 9.14 2.50 -2.95
N LYS A 12 7.83 2.74 -2.76
CA LYS A 12 7.12 3.94 -3.25
C LYS A 12 7.32 5.19 -2.39
N GLY A 13 8.10 5.10 -1.32
CA GLY A 13 8.45 6.22 -0.46
C GLY A 13 7.48 6.47 0.70
N ILE A 14 6.57 5.54 0.99
CA ILE A 14 5.65 5.65 2.14
C ILE A 14 6.43 5.35 3.41
N THR A 15 6.51 6.31 4.34
CA THR A 15 7.38 6.19 5.52
C THR A 15 6.74 5.41 6.67
N ALA A 16 5.42 5.50 6.84
CA ALA A 16 4.72 4.94 8.00
C ALA A 16 3.35 4.37 7.61
N PRO A 17 3.31 3.14 7.03
CA PRO A 17 2.04 2.47 6.74
C PRO A 17 1.31 2.07 8.03
N ILE A 18 -0.02 2.21 8.04
CA ILE A 18 -0.86 1.82 9.18
C ILE A 18 -1.27 0.36 9.00
N VAL A 19 -0.81 -0.52 9.89
CA VAL A 19 -1.10 -1.97 9.84
C VAL A 19 -2.04 -2.35 10.99
N GLY A 20 -3.26 -2.75 10.64
CA GLY A 20 -4.23 -3.28 11.60
C GLY A 20 -4.30 -4.80 11.53
N SER A 21 -4.17 -5.49 12.67
CA SER A 21 -4.34 -6.95 12.72
C SER A 21 -4.81 -7.48 14.07
N ALA A 22 -5.57 -8.57 14.03
CA ALA A 22 -5.99 -9.33 15.21
C ALA A 22 -5.13 -10.58 15.49
N LYS A 23 -4.16 -10.90 14.63
CA LYS A 23 -3.29 -12.09 14.77
C LYS A 23 -1.83 -11.69 14.74
N ILE A 24 -1.05 -12.23 15.68
CA ILE A 24 0.38 -11.89 15.83
C ILE A 24 1.22 -12.19 14.58
N LYS A 25 0.92 -13.28 13.88
CA LYS A 25 1.60 -13.67 12.64
C LYS A 25 1.62 -12.56 11.58
N HIS A 26 0.58 -11.73 11.53
CA HIS A 26 0.53 -10.61 10.58
C HIS A 26 1.44 -9.44 10.99
N LEU A 27 1.64 -9.25 12.30
CA LEU A 27 2.60 -8.27 12.81
C LEU A 27 4.03 -8.73 12.53
N GLU A 28 4.32 -10.02 12.74
CA GLU A 28 5.62 -10.61 12.38
C GLU A 28 5.91 -10.40 10.89
N SER A 29 4.95 -10.66 10.02
CA SER A 29 5.09 -10.38 8.59
C SER A 29 5.31 -8.90 8.27
N ALA A 30 4.69 -7.98 9.00
CA ALA A 30 4.95 -6.55 8.79
C ALA A 30 6.35 -6.12 9.22
N VAL A 31 6.93 -6.79 10.22
CA VAL A 31 8.33 -6.58 10.60
C VAL A 31 9.27 -7.19 9.56
N ASN A 32 9.04 -8.45 9.18
CA ASN A 32 9.89 -9.18 8.24
C ASN A 32 9.99 -8.51 6.87
N SER A 33 8.96 -7.77 6.45
CA SER A 33 9.03 -7.09 5.17
C SER A 33 10.10 -6.00 5.13
N MET A 34 10.52 -5.44 6.28
CA MET A 34 11.56 -4.41 6.31
C MET A 34 12.90 -4.93 5.78
N ASP A 35 13.09 -6.24 5.76
CA ASP A 35 14.27 -6.92 5.21
C ASP A 35 14.12 -7.28 3.73
N VAL A 36 12.99 -6.93 3.09
CA VAL A 36 12.71 -7.22 1.68
C VAL A 36 12.94 -5.97 0.83
N GLU A 37 13.93 -6.05 -0.05
CA GLU A 37 14.19 -5.03 -1.07
C GLU A 37 13.67 -5.51 -2.43
N LEU A 38 12.83 -4.68 -3.06
CA LEU A 38 12.33 -4.93 -4.41
C LEU A 38 13.20 -4.18 -5.43
N THR A 39 13.46 -4.82 -6.56
CA THR A 39 14.10 -4.19 -7.71
C THR A 39 13.12 -3.22 -8.39
N LEU A 40 13.66 -2.29 -9.17
CA LEU A 40 12.84 -1.33 -9.91
C LEU A 40 11.86 -2.03 -10.88
N ASP A 41 12.31 -3.12 -11.52
CA ASP A 41 11.47 -3.89 -12.45
C ASP A 41 10.29 -4.56 -11.72
N GLU A 42 10.52 -5.07 -10.51
CA GLU A 42 9.46 -5.65 -9.67
C GLU A 42 8.46 -4.58 -9.20
N VAL A 43 8.96 -3.40 -8.79
CA VAL A 43 8.11 -2.28 -8.40
C VAL A 43 7.23 -1.83 -9.57
N ASN A 44 7.82 -1.68 -10.76
CA ASN A 44 7.08 -1.32 -11.97
C ASN A 44 6.04 -2.38 -12.33
N TYR A 45 6.39 -3.67 -12.21
CA TYR A 45 5.45 -4.77 -12.45
C TYR A 45 4.23 -4.70 -11.52
N PHE A 46 4.44 -4.37 -10.24
CA PHE A 46 3.32 -4.17 -9.31
C PHE A 46 2.50 -2.92 -9.62
N ASP A 47 3.13 -1.82 -10.01
CA ASP A 47 2.45 -0.58 -10.38
C ASP A 47 1.56 -0.75 -11.62
N GLU A 48 2.00 -1.51 -12.63
CA GLU A 48 1.20 -1.80 -13.83
C GLU A 48 -0.07 -2.60 -13.52
N LEU A 49 -0.02 -3.47 -12.51
CA LEU A 49 -1.14 -4.33 -12.11
C LEU A 49 -2.03 -3.70 -11.04
N TYR A 50 -1.57 -2.65 -10.37
CA TYR A 50 -2.30 -2.05 -9.26
C TYR A 50 -3.49 -1.22 -9.75
N VAL A 51 -4.70 -1.58 -9.30
CA VAL A 51 -5.93 -0.81 -9.53
C VAL A 51 -6.43 -0.26 -8.19
N PRO A 52 -6.55 1.08 -8.02
CA PRO A 52 -7.07 1.68 -6.81
C PRO A 52 -8.47 1.15 -6.46
N HIS A 53 -8.67 0.78 -5.19
CA HIS A 53 -9.98 0.33 -4.74
C HIS A 53 -10.94 1.51 -4.60
N PRO A 54 -12.19 1.44 -5.11
CA PRO A 54 -13.17 2.49 -4.92
C PRO A 54 -13.53 2.64 -3.43
N ILE A 55 -13.75 3.87 -2.99
CA ILE A 55 -14.22 4.18 -1.64
C ILE A 55 -15.67 3.70 -1.51
N ILE A 56 -15.92 2.86 -0.51
CA ILE A 56 -17.23 2.31 -0.18
C ILE A 56 -17.76 2.93 1.12
N GLY A 57 -19.00 3.42 1.10
CA GLY A 57 -19.73 3.88 2.28
C GLY A 57 -19.41 5.30 2.78
N ALA A 58 -18.18 5.80 2.61
CA ALA A 58 -17.77 7.10 3.14
C ALA A 58 -18.21 8.31 2.28
N ILE A 59 -18.50 8.12 0.99
CA ILE A 59 -18.81 9.19 0.04
C ILE A 59 -19.96 8.80 -0.91
N ASN A 60 -20.68 9.81 -1.42
CA ASN A 60 -21.80 9.61 -2.35
C ASN A 60 -21.37 9.19 -3.76
N GLN A 61 -20.17 9.58 -4.19
CA GLN A 61 -19.61 9.25 -5.50
C GLN A 61 -18.09 9.20 -5.41
N ASN A 62 -17.48 8.21 -6.07
CA ASN A 62 -16.02 8.11 -6.15
C ASN A 62 -15.43 9.23 -6.99
N PRO A 63 -14.25 9.77 -6.59
CA PRO A 63 -13.57 10.77 -7.40
C PRO A 63 -13.14 10.17 -8.74
N PRO A 64 -12.89 11.03 -9.77
CA PRO A 64 -12.27 10.58 -11.01
C PRO A 64 -10.95 9.85 -10.76
N GLU A 65 -10.63 8.89 -11.61
CA GLU A 65 -9.35 8.17 -11.55
C GLU A 65 -8.16 9.14 -11.63
N GLY A 66 -7.12 8.89 -10.84
CA GLY A 66 -5.95 9.77 -10.74
C GLY A 66 -6.14 11.04 -9.89
N THR A 67 -7.28 11.20 -9.22
CA THR A 67 -7.47 12.32 -8.28
C THR A 67 -6.55 12.18 -7.07
N VAL A 68 -5.53 13.05 -7.00
CA VAL A 68 -4.69 13.20 -5.80
C VAL A 68 -5.47 14.04 -4.79
N VAL A 69 -5.96 13.40 -3.72
CA VAL A 69 -6.57 14.11 -2.59
C VAL A 69 -5.44 14.76 -1.79
N SER A 70 -5.05 15.97 -2.18
CA SER A 70 -4.11 16.76 -1.41
C SER A 70 -4.83 17.23 -0.14
N ASP A 71 -4.47 16.63 0.99
CA ASP A 71 -4.92 17.06 2.31
C ASP A 71 -4.22 18.38 2.64
N ARG A 72 -4.70 19.48 2.04
CA ARG A 72 -4.30 20.83 2.43
C ARG A 72 -4.90 21.06 3.82
N LYS A 73 -4.05 20.97 4.84
CA LYS A 73 -4.34 21.50 6.17
C LYS A 73 -4.62 22.99 6.12
#